data_AF-A0A2A2E887-F1
#
_entry.id   AF-A0A2A2E887-F1
#
_cell.length_a   1.000
_cell.length_b   1.000
_cell.length_c   1.000
_cell.angle_alpha   90.00
_cell.angle_beta   90.00
_cell.angle_gamma   90.00
#
_symmetry.space_group_name_H-M   'P 1'
#
loop_
_entity.id
_entity.type
_entity.pdbx_description
1 polymer ?
#
loop_
_entity_poly.entity_id
_entity_poly.type
_entity_poly.pdbx_seq_one_letter_code
_entity_poly.pdbx_strand_id
1 'polypeptide(L)'
;MDKTDRAGFAVFCVAIVFLAFVAGAFLMLSRTFPFRYFDDAYKAAQATINQLSATDLYTETHLWREARRSERGVTLHDPQRAYPGVTLYTSGDGSYAQLIDMEGKVLHRWELPYREIWQENPEGRAPRPEDRIYWDKVRLLPNGDLLVVITADNDTPWGYGLIRIDRDSKLIWAYHGATHHDLVLTGDGRIVTLSHAFSEEDIPGLHGLERPWLDDFLVTLDAATGRELNKVSLVRAFLDSRYAEPLYQTPSYAVADPLHANSVDYLDARAAPFSPRPLAVPAKC
;
A
#
# COMPACT_ATOMS: atom_id res chain seq x y z
N MET A 1 49.02 6.90 41.32
CA MET A 1 47.62 7.40 41.33
C MET A 1 47.00 6.86 42.61
N ASP A 2 46.78 7.75 43.58
CA ASP A 2 46.14 7.38 44.85
C ASP A 2 44.69 6.91 44.59
N LYS A 3 44.07 6.19 45.54
CA LYS A 3 42.66 5.77 45.45
C LYS A 3 41.74 6.96 45.17
N THR A 4 42.07 8.13 45.73
CA THR A 4 41.36 9.38 45.53
C THR A 4 41.43 9.87 44.07
N ASP A 5 42.61 9.83 43.46
CA ASP A 5 42.81 10.20 42.05
C ASP A 5 42.03 9.29 41.10
N ARG A 6 42.01 7.97 41.40
CA ARG A 6 41.26 6.99 40.61
C ARG A 6 39.76 7.23 40.68
N ALA A 7 39.24 7.57 41.86
CA ALA A 7 37.85 7.92 42.06
C ALA A 7 37.49 9.22 41.33
N GLY A 8 38.33 10.26 41.44
CA GLY A 8 38.15 11.53 40.73
C GLY A 8 38.13 11.35 39.22
N PHE A 9 39.06 10.56 38.66
CA PHE A 9 39.08 10.23 37.23
C PHE A 9 37.82 9.48 36.79
N ALA A 10 37.35 8.50 37.58
CA ALA A 10 36.12 7.78 37.28
C ALA A 10 34.89 8.71 37.26
N VAL A 11 34.77 9.62 38.25
CA VAL A 11 33.69 10.62 38.29
C VAL A 11 33.75 11.55 37.08
N PHE A 12 34.95 11.99 36.68
CA PHE A 12 35.14 12.79 35.48
C PHE A 12 34.68 12.07 34.20
N CYS A 13 35.06 10.80 34.03
CA CYS A 13 34.58 9.99 32.90
C CYS A 13 33.05 9.83 32.92
N VAL A 14 32.45 9.55 34.07
CA VAL A 14 30.98 9.44 34.20
C VAL A 14 30.30 10.77 33.88
N ALA A 15 30.85 11.90 34.34
CA ALA A 15 30.31 13.23 34.02
C ALA A 15 30.35 13.52 32.52
N ILE A 16 31.43 13.15 31.81
CA ILE A 16 31.50 13.27 30.35
C ILE A 16 30.41 12.43 29.67
N VAL A 17 30.24 11.17 30.08
CA VAL A 17 29.21 10.29 29.52
C VAL A 17 27.82 10.85 29.77
N PHE A 18 27.55 11.38 30.97
CA PHE A 18 26.27 12.01 31.28
C PHE A 18 26.02 13.26 30.43
N LEU A 19 27.00 14.14 30.27
CA LEU A 19 26.88 15.32 29.42
C LEU A 19 26.67 14.94 27.95
N ALA A 20 27.36 13.92 27.45
CA ALA A 20 27.14 13.39 26.10
C ALA A 20 25.72 12.83 25.93
N PHE A 21 25.21 12.11 26.93
CA PHE A 21 23.83 11.62 26.93
C PHE A 21 22.80 12.76 26.92
N VAL A 22 22.97 13.77 27.77
CA VAL A 22 22.07 14.94 27.81
C VAL A 22 22.11 15.71 26.49
N ALA A 23 23.30 15.91 25.91
CA ALA A 23 23.44 16.53 24.60
C ALA A 23 22.75 15.72 23.51
N GLY A 24 22.93 14.40 23.50
CA GLY A 24 22.24 13.49 22.57
C GLY A 24 20.71 13.56 22.73
N ALA A 25 20.21 13.48 23.96
CA ALA A 25 18.77 13.58 24.25
C ALA A 25 18.20 14.94 23.79
N PHE A 26 18.93 16.04 24.01
CA PHE A 26 18.53 17.36 23.54
C PHE A 26 18.47 17.43 22.00
N LEU A 27 19.45 16.86 21.29
CA LEU A 27 19.44 16.79 19.83
C LEU A 27 18.26 15.97 19.30
N MET A 28 17.93 14.85 19.96
CA MET A 28 16.77 14.01 19.61
C MET A 28 15.44 14.75 19.83
N LEU A 29 15.29 15.43 20.97
CA LEU A 29 14.06 16.18 21.29
C LEU A 29 13.89 17.43 20.43
N SER A 30 14.97 18.11 20.08
CA SER A 30 14.94 19.30 19.21
C SER A 30 14.85 18.96 17.72
N ARG A 31 14.99 17.69 17.34
CA ARG A 31 15.00 17.20 15.95
C ARG A 31 16.03 17.91 15.07
N THR A 32 17.14 18.35 15.68
CA THR A 32 18.21 19.08 14.99
C THR A 32 19.27 18.10 14.48
N PHE A 33 20.04 18.46 13.45
CA PHE A 33 21.16 17.63 12.98
C PHE A 33 22.02 17.13 14.16
N PRO A 34 22.35 15.81 14.23
CA PRO A 34 22.15 14.76 13.23
C PRO A 34 20.90 13.87 13.43
N PHE A 35 19.87 14.34 14.15
CA PHE A 35 18.65 13.58 14.51
C PHE A 35 18.16 12.61 13.42
N ARG A 36 17.98 13.10 12.19
CA ARG A 36 17.44 12.32 11.08
C ARG A 36 18.17 11.00 10.83
N TYR A 37 19.51 11.02 10.83
CA TYR A 37 20.28 9.79 10.61
C TYR A 37 20.01 8.73 11.67
N PHE A 38 19.82 9.14 12.93
CA PHE A 38 19.53 8.22 14.02
C PHE A 38 18.07 7.77 14.02
N ASP A 39 17.14 8.67 13.72
CA ASP A 39 15.71 8.36 13.62
C ASP A 39 15.43 7.39 12.46
N ASP A 40 15.97 7.66 11.27
CA ASP A 40 15.83 6.82 10.08
C ASP A 40 16.46 5.44 10.31
N ALA A 41 17.66 5.38 10.93
CA ALA A 41 18.30 4.12 11.27
C ALA A 41 17.50 3.32 12.33
N TYR A 42 16.95 4.00 13.34
CA TYR A 42 16.10 3.35 14.35
C TYR A 42 14.81 2.80 13.74
N LYS A 43 14.14 3.58 12.87
CA LYS A 43 12.95 3.14 12.12
C LYS A 43 13.25 1.96 11.21
N ALA A 44 14.35 2.03 10.46
CA ALA A 44 14.77 0.92 9.60
C ALA A 44 15.06 -0.35 10.41
N ALA A 45 15.72 -0.22 11.56
CA ALA A 45 15.96 -1.34 12.47
C ALA A 45 14.65 -1.92 13.02
N GLN A 46 13.72 -1.08 13.48
CA GLN A 46 12.43 -1.51 13.99
C GLN A 46 11.58 -2.19 12.91
N ALA A 47 11.52 -1.60 11.70
CA ALA A 47 10.81 -2.17 10.56
C ALA A 47 11.41 -3.53 10.17
N THR A 48 12.74 -3.65 10.12
CA THR A 48 13.42 -4.92 9.83
C THR A 48 13.15 -5.96 10.90
N ILE A 49 13.21 -5.58 12.18
CA ILE A 49 12.89 -6.49 13.30
C ILE A 49 11.45 -6.97 13.17
N ASN A 50 10.48 -6.07 12.98
CA ASN A 50 9.06 -6.44 12.79
C ASN A 50 8.90 -7.38 11.58
N GLN A 51 9.58 -7.09 10.49
CA GLN A 51 9.50 -7.86 9.26
C GLN A 51 10.07 -9.28 9.39
N LEU A 52 11.13 -9.43 10.18
CA LEU A 52 11.81 -10.71 10.44
C LEU A 52 11.18 -11.50 11.61
N SER A 53 10.58 -10.81 12.58
CA SER A 53 9.96 -11.45 13.74
C SER A 53 8.57 -11.99 13.45
N ALA A 54 7.84 -11.38 12.49
CA ALA A 54 6.56 -11.88 12.05
C ALA A 54 6.79 -13.13 11.17
N THR A 55 6.68 -14.32 11.77
CA THR A 55 6.93 -15.61 11.12
C THR A 55 5.65 -16.37 10.81
N ASP A 56 4.56 -16.09 11.54
CA ASP A 56 3.27 -16.74 11.32
C ASP A 56 2.30 -15.80 10.59
N LEU A 57 2.02 -16.12 9.33
CA LEU A 57 1.05 -15.38 8.52
C LEU A 57 -0.34 -15.38 9.14
N TYR A 58 -0.75 -16.46 9.78
CA TYR A 58 -2.13 -16.66 10.20
C TYR A 58 -2.49 -15.93 11.49
N THR A 59 -1.48 -15.64 12.32
CA THR A 59 -1.69 -15.04 13.65
C THR A 59 -1.07 -13.65 13.79
N GLU A 60 -0.04 -13.32 13.01
CA GLU A 60 0.73 -12.09 13.17
C GLU A 60 0.50 -11.08 12.03
N THR A 61 -0.34 -11.42 11.04
CA THR A 61 -0.70 -10.53 9.93
C THR A 61 -2.18 -10.18 9.93
N HIS A 62 -2.54 -9.14 9.19
CA HIS A 62 -3.93 -8.69 9.05
C HIS A 62 -4.71 -9.49 8.00
N LEU A 63 -4.07 -10.42 7.28
CA LEU A 63 -4.68 -11.25 6.23
C LEU A 63 -5.63 -12.31 6.79
N TRP A 64 -5.36 -12.80 8.00
CA TRP A 64 -6.04 -13.96 8.56
C TRP A 64 -6.73 -13.64 9.89
N ARG A 65 -7.82 -14.37 10.15
CA ARG A 65 -8.58 -14.31 11.39
C ARG A 65 -9.02 -15.72 11.78
N GLU A 66 -9.12 -15.98 13.07
CA GLU A 66 -9.68 -17.24 13.56
C GLU A 66 -11.12 -17.41 13.05
N ALA A 67 -11.39 -18.56 12.44
CA ALA A 67 -12.70 -18.85 11.90
C ALA A 67 -13.72 -18.96 13.04
N ARG A 68 -14.78 -18.15 12.99
CA ARG A 68 -15.85 -18.15 14.01
C ARG A 68 -16.62 -19.46 14.07
N ARG A 69 -16.59 -20.28 13.01
CA ARG A 69 -17.27 -21.57 12.92
C ARG A 69 -16.47 -22.57 12.08
N SER A 70 -16.81 -23.85 12.19
CA SER A 70 -16.07 -24.96 11.57
C SER A 70 -16.58 -25.38 10.20
N GLU A 71 -17.79 -24.96 9.80
CA GLU A 71 -18.37 -25.24 8.49
C GLU A 71 -17.47 -24.69 7.35
N ARG A 72 -17.43 -25.40 6.22
CA ARG A 72 -16.58 -25.09 5.06
C ARG A 72 -17.39 -25.04 3.77
N GLY A 73 -16.89 -24.32 2.77
CA GLY A 73 -17.55 -24.15 1.48
C GLY A 73 -18.82 -23.28 1.58
N VAL A 74 -19.79 -23.54 0.69
CA VAL A 74 -21.08 -22.86 0.72
C VAL A 74 -21.93 -23.44 1.86
N THR A 75 -22.14 -22.64 2.90
CA THR A 75 -22.90 -23.05 4.11
C THR A 75 -24.38 -22.72 4.03
N LEU A 76 -24.77 -21.79 3.15
CA LEU A 76 -26.15 -21.41 2.87
C LEU A 76 -26.29 -21.03 1.39
N HIS A 77 -27.11 -21.78 0.65
CA HIS A 77 -27.52 -21.44 -0.71
C HIS A 77 -29.05 -21.35 -0.74
N ASP A 78 -29.58 -20.14 -0.91
CA ASP A 78 -31.02 -19.87 -1.07
C ASP A 78 -31.28 -19.34 -2.49
N PRO A 79 -31.75 -20.19 -3.42
CA PRO A 79 -31.93 -19.81 -4.83
C PRO A 79 -33.05 -18.79 -5.05
N GLN A 80 -33.92 -18.53 -4.05
CA GLN A 80 -34.94 -17.49 -4.15
C GLN A 80 -34.40 -16.10 -3.82
N ARG A 81 -33.28 -16.03 -3.09
CA ARG A 81 -32.66 -14.78 -2.63
C ARG A 81 -31.32 -14.48 -3.31
N ALA A 82 -30.62 -15.50 -3.76
CA ALA A 82 -29.35 -15.37 -4.45
C ALA A 82 -29.56 -15.17 -5.95
N TYR A 83 -28.81 -14.25 -6.55
CA TYR A 83 -28.77 -14.13 -8.00
C TYR A 83 -28.05 -15.35 -8.60
N PRO A 84 -28.67 -16.09 -9.54
CA PRO A 84 -28.03 -17.27 -10.13
C PRO A 84 -26.88 -16.82 -11.04
N GLY A 85 -25.66 -17.28 -10.75
CA GLY A 85 -24.50 -16.91 -11.54
C GLY A 85 -23.20 -17.51 -11.01
N VAL A 86 -22.10 -16.88 -11.41
CA VAL A 86 -20.74 -17.24 -11.00
C VAL A 86 -20.12 -16.08 -10.23
N THR A 87 -19.27 -16.40 -9.25
CA THR A 87 -18.57 -15.39 -8.45
C THR A 87 -17.08 -15.44 -8.75
N LEU A 88 -16.52 -14.31 -9.19
CA LEU A 88 -15.07 -14.10 -9.26
C LEU A 88 -14.61 -13.48 -7.95
N TYR A 89 -13.60 -14.05 -7.32
CA TYR A 89 -12.98 -13.47 -6.13
C TYR A 89 -11.49 -13.75 -6.07
N THR A 90 -10.81 -12.93 -5.29
CA THR A 90 -9.46 -13.13 -4.78
C THR A 90 -9.50 -13.26 -3.26
N SER A 91 -8.42 -13.77 -2.69
CA SER A 91 -8.21 -13.86 -1.26
C SER A 91 -6.75 -13.60 -0.93
N GLY A 92 -6.48 -13.16 0.30
CA GLY A 92 -5.13 -12.86 0.78
C GLY A 92 -4.23 -14.09 0.99
N ASP A 93 -4.64 -15.25 0.51
CA ASP A 93 -3.95 -16.53 0.69
C ASP A 93 -3.10 -16.94 -0.53
N GLY A 94 -3.05 -16.11 -1.57
CA GLY A 94 -2.08 -16.30 -2.63
C GLY A 94 -2.30 -15.46 -3.88
N SER A 95 -1.40 -15.69 -4.84
CA SER A 95 -1.37 -15.01 -6.14
C SER A 95 -2.27 -15.70 -7.18
N TYR A 96 -3.58 -15.73 -6.89
CA TYR A 96 -4.57 -16.33 -7.75
C TYR A 96 -5.96 -15.67 -7.63
N ALA A 97 -6.81 -15.87 -8.63
CA ALA A 97 -8.24 -15.55 -8.59
C ALA A 97 -9.05 -16.78 -8.99
N GLN A 98 -10.22 -16.96 -8.38
CA GLN A 98 -11.11 -18.09 -8.65
C GLN A 98 -12.48 -17.64 -9.12
N LEU A 99 -12.99 -18.34 -10.13
CA LEU A 99 -14.38 -18.27 -10.55
C LEU A 99 -15.12 -19.50 -10.02
N ILE A 100 -16.13 -19.30 -9.19
CA ILE A 100 -16.92 -20.38 -8.58
C ILE A 100 -18.39 -20.35 -9.02
N ASP A 101 -19.04 -21.51 -9.02
CA ASP A 101 -20.50 -21.60 -9.09
C ASP A 101 -21.18 -21.38 -7.72
N MET A 102 -22.51 -21.48 -7.69
CA MET A 102 -23.33 -21.27 -6.50
C MET A 102 -23.15 -22.36 -5.44
N GLU A 103 -22.58 -23.51 -5.82
CA GLU A 103 -22.25 -24.63 -4.93
C GLU A 103 -20.81 -24.54 -4.40
N GLY A 104 -20.05 -23.52 -4.84
CA GLY A 104 -18.66 -23.29 -4.44
C GLY A 104 -17.65 -24.14 -5.22
N LYS A 105 -18.06 -24.80 -6.30
CA LYS A 105 -17.15 -25.51 -7.18
C LYS A 105 -16.37 -24.50 -8.03
N VAL A 106 -15.06 -24.67 -8.04
CA VAL A 106 -14.16 -23.89 -8.90
C VAL A 106 -14.42 -24.26 -10.36
N LEU A 107 -14.90 -23.30 -11.12
CA LEU A 107 -15.12 -23.41 -12.57
C LEU A 107 -13.86 -23.04 -13.34
N HIS A 108 -13.10 -22.07 -12.84
CA HIS A 108 -11.85 -21.62 -13.43
C HIS A 108 -10.97 -20.94 -12.39
N ARG A 109 -9.65 -20.98 -12.61
CA ARG A 109 -8.65 -20.34 -11.75
C ARG A 109 -7.56 -19.74 -12.61
N TRP A 110 -7.25 -18.47 -12.34
CA TRP A 110 -6.07 -17.80 -12.83
C TRP A 110 -5.02 -17.78 -11.73
N GLU A 111 -3.76 -18.05 -12.07
CA GLU A 111 -2.66 -18.08 -11.11
C GLU A 111 -1.33 -17.78 -11.80
N LEU A 112 -0.56 -16.85 -11.24
CA LEU A 112 0.76 -16.50 -11.73
C LEU A 112 1.64 -16.06 -10.55
N PRO A 113 2.62 -16.89 -10.14
CA PRO A 113 3.55 -16.55 -9.05
C PRO A 113 4.36 -15.30 -9.36
N TYR A 114 4.68 -14.51 -8.33
CA TYR A 114 5.36 -13.22 -8.52
C TYR A 114 6.74 -13.39 -9.17
N ARG A 115 7.49 -14.43 -8.78
CA ARG A 115 8.81 -14.78 -9.33
C ARG A 115 8.83 -15.07 -10.84
N GLU A 116 7.68 -15.34 -11.45
CA GLU A 116 7.55 -15.53 -12.89
C GLU A 116 7.35 -14.21 -13.65
N ILE A 117 7.10 -13.11 -12.93
CA ILE A 117 6.88 -11.77 -13.46
C ILE A 117 8.12 -10.90 -13.23
N TRP A 118 8.58 -10.82 -11.97
CA TRP A 118 9.69 -9.97 -11.53
C TRP A 118 10.58 -10.66 -10.50
N GLN A 119 11.81 -10.17 -10.34
CA GLN A 119 12.79 -10.65 -9.35
C GLN A 119 12.97 -9.72 -8.15
N GLU A 120 12.44 -8.49 -8.24
CA GLU A 120 12.55 -7.43 -7.24
C GLU A 120 11.17 -6.81 -7.03
N ASN A 121 10.92 -6.22 -5.86
CA ASN A 121 9.74 -5.37 -5.64
C ASN A 121 9.89 -4.03 -6.41
N PRO A 122 8.83 -3.21 -6.52
CA PRO A 122 8.90 -1.95 -7.28
C PRO A 122 9.97 -0.95 -6.79
N GLU A 123 10.46 -1.10 -5.55
CA GLU A 123 11.54 -0.28 -4.97
C GLU A 123 12.94 -0.86 -5.24
N GLY A 124 13.06 -1.95 -6.00
CA GLY A 124 14.34 -2.61 -6.31
C GLY A 124 14.92 -3.46 -5.16
N ARG A 125 14.12 -3.80 -4.16
CA ARG A 125 14.51 -4.70 -3.06
C ARG A 125 14.08 -6.14 -3.38
N ALA A 126 14.64 -7.12 -2.68
CA ALA A 126 14.14 -8.49 -2.77
C ALA A 126 12.64 -8.53 -2.39
N PRO A 127 11.79 -9.24 -3.16
CA PRO A 127 10.36 -9.32 -2.86
C PRO A 127 10.14 -10.11 -1.57
N ARG A 128 8.98 -9.93 -0.94
CA ARG A 128 8.56 -10.83 0.13
C ARG A 128 8.46 -12.28 -0.38
N PRO A 129 8.55 -13.28 0.51
CA PRO A 129 8.25 -14.66 0.16
C PRO A 129 6.87 -14.79 -0.50
N GLU A 130 6.70 -15.75 -1.40
CA GLU A 130 5.48 -15.92 -2.22
C GLU A 130 4.20 -16.08 -1.39
N ASP A 131 4.29 -16.66 -0.18
CA ASP A 131 3.16 -16.82 0.74
C ASP A 131 2.67 -15.49 1.35
N ARG A 132 3.41 -14.39 1.15
CA ARG A 132 3.02 -13.03 1.52
C ARG A 132 2.52 -12.21 0.34
N ILE A 133 2.64 -12.71 -0.89
CA ILE A 133 2.27 -11.99 -2.10
C ILE A 133 0.94 -12.54 -2.60
N TYR A 134 -0.03 -11.65 -2.76
CA TYR A 134 -1.39 -12.02 -3.15
C TYR A 134 -1.98 -11.03 -4.14
N TRP A 135 -3.05 -11.47 -4.80
CA TRP A 135 -3.83 -10.62 -5.69
C TRP A 135 -4.90 -9.89 -4.88
N ASP A 136 -4.69 -8.60 -4.67
CA ASP A 136 -5.58 -7.76 -3.87
C ASP A 136 -6.92 -7.53 -4.59
N LYS A 137 -6.82 -7.11 -5.85
CA LYS A 137 -7.97 -6.77 -6.70
C LYS A 137 -7.81 -7.38 -8.08
N VAL A 138 -8.91 -7.89 -8.62
CA VAL A 138 -8.98 -8.32 -10.02
C VAL A 138 -10.16 -7.72 -10.75
N ARG A 139 -9.98 -7.52 -12.05
CA ARG A 139 -11.04 -7.10 -12.97
C ARG A 139 -11.08 -8.00 -14.18
N LEU A 140 -12.17 -8.74 -14.33
CA LEU A 140 -12.45 -9.55 -15.50
C LEU A 140 -12.82 -8.68 -16.70
N LEU A 141 -12.15 -8.94 -17.82
CA LEU A 141 -12.39 -8.33 -19.12
C LEU A 141 -13.32 -9.21 -19.97
N PRO A 142 -14.04 -8.64 -20.97
CA PRO A 142 -15.00 -9.39 -21.78
C PRO A 142 -14.42 -10.60 -22.54
N ASN A 143 -13.12 -10.60 -22.82
CA ASN A 143 -12.42 -11.68 -23.51
C ASN A 143 -11.90 -12.80 -22.58
N GLY A 144 -12.12 -12.68 -21.25
CA GLY A 144 -11.65 -13.65 -20.26
C GLY A 144 -10.29 -13.33 -19.63
N ASP A 145 -9.66 -12.22 -20.04
CA ASP A 145 -8.43 -11.74 -19.40
C ASP A 145 -8.73 -11.13 -18.02
N LEU A 146 -7.71 -11.11 -17.16
CA LEU A 146 -7.75 -10.38 -15.90
C LEU A 146 -6.76 -9.20 -15.92
N LEU A 147 -7.22 -8.06 -15.40
CA LEU A 147 -6.33 -7.08 -14.78
C LEU A 147 -6.19 -7.45 -13.30
N VAL A 148 -4.97 -7.41 -12.78
CA VAL A 148 -4.66 -7.87 -11.42
C VAL A 148 -3.78 -6.83 -10.74
N VAL A 149 -4.19 -6.38 -9.55
CA VAL A 149 -3.37 -5.62 -8.61
C VAL A 149 -2.71 -6.60 -7.65
N ILE A 150 -1.40 -6.54 -7.53
CA ILE A 150 -0.59 -7.41 -6.69
C ILE A 150 -0.11 -6.60 -5.49
N THR A 151 -0.20 -7.19 -4.30
CA THR A 151 0.29 -6.60 -3.04
C THR A 151 1.05 -7.63 -2.23
N ALA A 152 1.88 -7.16 -1.30
CA ALA A 152 2.52 -8.00 -0.32
C ALA A 152 2.21 -7.55 1.11
N ASP A 153 2.01 -8.52 2.00
CA ASP A 153 1.92 -8.28 3.43
C ASP A 153 3.31 -8.02 4.06
N ASN A 154 3.31 -7.25 5.16
CA ASN A 154 4.50 -6.98 5.96
C ASN A 154 5.66 -6.39 5.13
N ASP A 155 5.30 -5.48 4.23
CA ASP A 155 6.22 -4.64 3.47
C ASP A 155 5.63 -3.23 3.32
N THR A 156 6.48 -2.23 3.15
CA THR A 156 6.06 -0.87 2.81
C THR A 156 7.12 -0.25 1.90
N PRO A 157 6.74 0.29 0.73
CA PRO A 157 5.39 0.29 0.15
C PRO A 157 4.87 -1.14 -0.15
N TRP A 158 3.59 -1.43 0.12
CA TRP A 158 3.01 -2.79 0.04
C TRP A 158 2.52 -3.19 -1.36
N GLY A 159 2.35 -2.21 -2.26
CA GLY A 159 1.98 -2.43 -3.66
C GLY A 159 3.11 -3.07 -4.47
N TYR A 160 2.79 -4.10 -5.25
CA TYR A 160 3.77 -4.98 -5.92
C TYR A 160 3.64 -5.00 -7.45
N GLY A 161 2.61 -4.39 -8.01
CA GLY A 161 2.47 -4.25 -9.46
C GLY A 161 1.04 -4.41 -9.94
N LEU A 162 0.86 -4.09 -11.22
CA LEU A 162 -0.38 -4.30 -11.94
C LEU A 162 -0.08 -5.09 -13.21
N ILE A 163 -0.76 -6.20 -13.42
CA ILE A 163 -0.57 -7.05 -14.60
C ILE A 163 -1.86 -7.24 -15.37
N ARG A 164 -1.70 -7.61 -16.65
CA ARG A 164 -2.76 -8.23 -17.43
C ARG A 164 -2.34 -9.66 -17.80
N ILE A 165 -3.23 -10.61 -17.56
CA ILE A 165 -3.06 -12.02 -17.92
C ILE A 165 -4.25 -12.50 -18.77
N ASP A 166 -4.01 -13.48 -19.63
CA ASP A 166 -5.07 -14.12 -20.39
C ASP A 166 -5.84 -15.18 -19.57
N ARG A 167 -6.88 -15.74 -20.18
CA ARG A 167 -7.69 -16.86 -19.64
C ARG A 167 -6.92 -18.13 -19.29
N ASP A 168 -5.68 -18.28 -19.71
CA ASP A 168 -4.83 -19.44 -19.45
C ASP A 168 -3.68 -19.07 -18.47
N SER A 169 -3.80 -17.95 -17.77
CA SER A 169 -2.81 -17.37 -16.83
C SER A 169 -1.49 -16.95 -17.47
N LYS A 170 -1.46 -16.70 -18.79
CA LYS A 170 -0.25 -16.20 -19.45
C LYS A 170 -0.18 -14.68 -19.33
N LEU A 171 0.99 -14.19 -18.96
CA LEU A 171 1.27 -12.76 -18.89
C LEU A 171 1.15 -12.10 -20.27
N ILE A 172 0.34 -11.05 -20.35
CA ILE A 172 0.20 -10.20 -21.54
C ILE A 172 1.12 -8.98 -21.40
N TRP A 173 1.01 -8.25 -20.30
CA TRP A 173 1.89 -7.14 -19.95
C TRP A 173 1.93 -6.95 -18.43
N ALA A 174 2.95 -6.22 -17.96
CA ALA A 174 3.18 -5.97 -16.55
C ALA A 174 3.63 -4.51 -16.32
N TYR A 175 3.03 -3.84 -15.35
CA TYR A 175 3.42 -2.51 -14.86
C TYR A 175 4.02 -2.65 -13.46
N HIS A 176 5.32 -2.37 -13.36
CA HIS A 176 6.11 -2.58 -12.13
C HIS A 176 6.14 -1.34 -11.23
N GLY A 177 4.95 -0.83 -10.90
CA GLY A 177 4.78 0.24 -9.92
C GLY A 177 4.16 -0.30 -8.64
N ALA A 178 4.31 0.42 -7.53
CA ALA A 178 3.72 0.02 -6.24
C ALA A 178 2.21 0.28 -6.18
N THR A 179 1.45 -0.33 -7.09
CA THR A 179 -0.02 -0.19 -7.17
C THR A 179 -0.74 -0.97 -6.08
N HIS A 180 -1.86 -0.45 -5.58
CA HIS A 180 -2.60 -1.05 -4.47
C HIS A 180 -4.12 -0.84 -4.58
N HIS A 181 -4.88 -1.68 -3.88
CA HIS A 181 -6.31 -1.58 -3.58
C HIS A 181 -7.27 -1.64 -4.77
N ASP A 182 -7.16 -0.73 -5.73
CA ASP A 182 -8.23 -0.48 -6.67
C ASP A 182 -7.76 0.00 -8.04
N LEU A 183 -8.55 -0.35 -9.05
CA LEU A 183 -8.39 0.12 -10.41
C LEU A 183 -9.75 0.30 -11.07
N VAL A 184 -9.80 1.20 -12.04
CA VAL A 184 -10.94 1.39 -12.93
C VAL A 184 -10.47 1.35 -14.38
N LEU A 185 -11.13 0.52 -15.18
CA LEU A 185 -10.98 0.52 -16.63
C LEU A 185 -11.98 1.51 -17.22
N THR A 186 -11.48 2.54 -17.91
CA THR A 186 -12.29 3.57 -18.51
C THR A 186 -12.77 3.18 -19.92
N GLY A 187 -13.86 3.79 -20.39
CA GLY A 187 -14.42 3.49 -21.71
C GLY A 187 -13.54 3.89 -22.90
N ASP A 188 -12.54 4.75 -22.68
CA ASP A 188 -11.55 5.18 -23.67
C ASP A 188 -10.26 4.35 -23.63
N GLY A 189 -10.25 3.21 -22.93
CA GLY A 189 -9.13 2.26 -22.97
C GLY A 189 -7.96 2.65 -22.06
N ARG A 190 -8.22 3.40 -20.99
CA ARG A 190 -7.23 3.69 -19.94
C ARG A 190 -7.54 2.89 -18.69
N ILE A 191 -6.51 2.59 -17.91
CA ILE A 191 -6.65 2.09 -16.55
C ILE A 191 -6.26 3.25 -15.63
N VAL A 192 -7.11 3.59 -14.68
CA VAL A 192 -6.75 4.51 -13.60
C VAL A 192 -6.64 3.68 -12.34
N THR A 193 -5.50 3.75 -11.67
CA THR A 193 -5.16 2.94 -10.49
C THR A 193 -4.50 3.81 -9.44
N LEU A 194 -4.44 3.31 -8.21
CA LEU A 194 -3.67 3.91 -7.14
C LEU A 194 -2.27 3.30 -7.09
N SER A 195 -1.28 4.10 -6.72
CA SER A 195 0.06 3.65 -6.33
C SER A 195 0.60 4.55 -5.24
N HIS A 196 1.57 4.08 -4.47
CA HIS A 196 2.23 4.88 -3.43
C HIS A 196 3.76 4.88 -3.56
N ALA A 197 4.44 5.81 -2.91
CA ALA A 197 5.89 5.81 -2.76
C ALA A 197 6.32 6.66 -1.56
N PHE A 198 7.48 6.37 -0.97
CA PHE A 198 8.03 7.24 0.06
C PHE A 198 8.49 8.59 -0.53
N SER A 199 8.16 9.66 0.18
CA SER A 199 8.56 11.02 -0.13
C SER A 199 9.33 11.63 1.04
N GLU A 200 10.43 12.28 0.68
CA GLU A 200 11.26 13.09 1.59
C GLU A 200 10.94 14.58 1.52
N GLU A 201 9.93 14.93 0.71
CA GLU A 201 9.63 16.29 0.37
C GLU A 201 9.18 17.09 1.60
N ASP A 202 9.76 18.29 1.74
CA ASP A 202 9.30 19.33 2.64
C ASP A 202 8.26 20.19 1.92
N ILE A 203 6.99 20.02 2.23
CA ILE A 203 5.92 20.81 1.62
C ILE A 203 5.66 22.06 2.49
N PRO A 204 5.88 23.28 1.96
CA PRO A 204 5.62 24.50 2.71
C PRO A 204 4.16 24.56 3.20
N GLY A 205 3.97 24.88 4.48
CA GLY A 205 2.65 24.94 5.10
C GLY A 205 2.13 23.60 5.63
N LEU A 206 2.77 22.47 5.29
CA LEU A 206 2.42 21.14 5.78
C LEU A 206 3.51 20.60 6.72
N HIS A 207 3.77 21.35 7.80
CA HIS A 207 4.87 21.08 8.75
C HIS A 207 4.65 19.88 9.68
N GLY A 208 3.52 19.17 9.54
CA GLY A 208 3.13 18.05 10.38
C GLY A 208 3.57 16.68 9.88
N LEU A 209 3.92 16.53 8.59
CA LEU A 209 4.23 15.21 8.02
C LEU A 209 5.54 14.64 8.58
N GLU A 210 5.52 13.34 8.84
CA GLU A 210 6.69 12.57 9.19
C GLU A 210 7.60 12.44 7.96
N ARG A 211 8.90 12.22 8.16
CA ARG A 211 9.83 11.97 7.06
C ARG A 211 10.54 10.64 7.25
N PRO A 212 10.66 9.83 6.18
CA PRO A 212 9.84 9.91 4.97
C PRO A 212 8.35 9.69 5.29
N TRP A 213 7.46 10.21 4.45
CA TRP A 213 6.01 9.92 4.48
C TRP A 213 5.61 9.18 3.20
N LEU A 214 4.52 8.44 3.24
CA LEU A 214 3.97 7.70 2.11
C LEU A 214 3.02 8.61 1.31
N ASP A 215 3.40 8.94 0.07
CA ASP A 215 2.55 9.69 -0.84
C ASP A 215 1.73 8.73 -1.70
N ASP A 216 0.45 9.03 -1.85
CA ASP A 216 -0.45 8.33 -2.75
C ASP A 216 -0.48 9.04 -4.10
N PHE A 217 -0.55 8.27 -5.16
CA PHE A 217 -0.58 8.74 -6.53
C PHE A 217 -1.74 8.13 -7.29
N LEU A 218 -2.34 8.96 -8.14
CA LEU A 218 -3.21 8.50 -9.22
C LEU A 218 -2.33 8.21 -10.44
N VAL A 219 -2.33 6.95 -10.88
CA VAL A 219 -1.60 6.50 -12.08
C VAL A 219 -2.60 6.19 -13.18
N THR A 220 -2.32 6.71 -14.37
CA THR A 220 -3.07 6.37 -15.58
C THR A 220 -2.19 5.53 -16.50
N LEU A 221 -2.68 4.35 -16.88
CA LEU A 221 -2.01 3.43 -17.80
C LEU A 221 -2.81 3.29 -19.09
N ASP A 222 -2.12 2.98 -20.18
CA ASP A 222 -2.73 2.48 -21.41
C ASP A 222 -3.15 1.01 -21.22
N ALA A 223 -4.44 0.69 -21.39
CA ALA A 223 -4.96 -0.65 -21.06
C ALA A 223 -4.46 -1.76 -22.00
N ALA A 224 -4.03 -1.41 -23.21
CA ALA A 224 -3.54 -2.37 -24.19
C ALA A 224 -2.09 -2.78 -23.91
N THR A 225 -1.28 -1.85 -23.42
CA THR A 225 0.18 -2.02 -23.29
C THR A 225 0.69 -2.04 -21.85
N GLY A 226 -0.10 -1.56 -20.88
CA GLY A 226 0.34 -1.36 -19.50
C GLY A 226 1.28 -0.16 -19.32
N ARG A 227 1.52 0.63 -20.38
CA ARG A 227 2.44 1.77 -20.35
C ARG A 227 1.86 2.90 -19.49
N GLU A 228 2.67 3.46 -18.61
CA GLU A 228 2.33 4.65 -17.86
C GLU A 228 2.14 5.86 -18.80
N LEU A 229 0.99 6.51 -18.66
CA LEU A 229 0.63 7.72 -19.38
C LEU A 229 0.80 8.95 -18.49
N ASN A 230 0.50 8.83 -17.21
CA ASN A 230 0.60 9.91 -16.24
C ASN A 230 0.63 9.36 -14.81
N LYS A 231 1.27 10.12 -13.90
CA LYS A 231 1.30 9.87 -12.45
C LYS A 231 1.19 11.20 -11.71
N VAL A 232 0.19 11.33 -10.83
CA VAL A 232 -0.12 12.57 -10.12
C VAL A 232 -0.14 12.30 -8.62
N SER A 233 0.67 13.05 -7.85
CA SER A 233 0.60 13.02 -6.37
C SER A 233 -0.76 13.53 -5.92
N LEU A 234 -1.45 12.74 -5.11
CA LEU A 234 -2.73 13.12 -4.54
C LEU A 234 -2.54 14.24 -3.51
N VAL A 235 -1.50 14.19 -2.68
CA VAL A 235 -1.21 15.28 -1.73
C VAL A 235 -1.05 16.61 -2.47
N ARG A 236 -0.27 16.64 -3.56
CA ARG A 236 -0.13 17.84 -4.40
C ARG A 236 -1.44 18.26 -5.04
N ALA A 237 -2.21 17.32 -5.59
CA ALA A 237 -3.50 17.63 -6.20
C ALA A 237 -4.50 18.24 -5.19
N PHE A 238 -4.51 17.76 -3.94
CA PHE A 238 -5.34 18.33 -2.87
C PHE A 238 -4.89 19.74 -2.49
N LEU A 239 -3.57 19.97 -2.33
CA LEU A 239 -3.01 21.29 -2.01
C LEU A 239 -3.25 22.33 -3.10
N ASP A 240 -3.23 21.92 -4.37
CA ASP A 240 -3.52 22.79 -5.51
C ASP A 240 -5.04 23.00 -5.73
N SER A 241 -5.88 22.45 -4.85
CA SER A 241 -7.33 22.53 -4.93
C SER A 241 -7.95 23.33 -3.78
N ARG A 242 -9.24 23.65 -3.90
CA ARG A 242 -10.03 24.22 -2.80
C ARG A 242 -10.23 23.26 -1.60
N TYR A 243 -9.76 22.02 -1.71
CA TYR A 243 -9.90 20.97 -0.72
C TYR A 243 -8.59 20.71 0.05
N ALA A 244 -7.65 21.66 0.08
CA ALA A 244 -6.39 21.51 0.81
C ALA A 244 -6.56 21.38 2.34
N GLU A 245 -7.62 21.97 2.91
CA GLU A 245 -7.80 22.11 4.37
C GLU A 245 -7.68 20.79 5.18
N PRO A 246 -8.28 19.66 4.76
CA PRO A 246 -8.12 18.40 5.49
C PRO A 246 -6.67 17.94 5.61
N LEU A 247 -5.79 18.24 4.66
CA LEU A 247 -4.37 17.91 4.75
C LEU A 247 -3.69 18.69 5.88
N TYR A 248 -4.01 19.98 6.04
CA TYR A 248 -3.46 20.78 7.16
C TYR A 248 -3.93 20.29 8.53
N GLN A 249 -5.00 19.49 8.57
CA GLN A 249 -5.58 18.92 9.77
C GLN A 249 -5.26 17.42 9.94
N THR A 250 -4.22 16.92 9.25
CA THR A 250 -3.79 15.53 9.36
C THR A 250 -3.56 15.15 10.83
N PRO A 251 -4.29 14.15 11.36
CA PRO A 251 -4.11 13.68 12.73
C PRO A 251 -2.68 13.21 12.99
N SER A 252 -2.20 13.37 14.22
CA SER A 252 -0.81 13.04 14.59
C SER A 252 -0.42 11.57 14.36
N TYR A 253 -1.39 10.65 14.25
CA TYR A 253 -1.15 9.24 13.97
C TYR A 253 -1.07 8.91 12.46
N ALA A 254 -1.45 9.84 11.59
CA ALA A 254 -1.52 9.68 10.14
C ALA A 254 -0.42 10.47 9.40
N VAL A 255 0.50 11.10 10.14
CA VAL A 255 1.52 11.99 9.55
C VAL A 255 2.52 11.29 8.64
N ALA A 256 2.65 9.96 8.74
CA ALA A 256 3.47 9.14 7.86
C ALA A 256 2.70 8.60 6.64
N ASP A 257 1.38 8.66 6.64
CA ASP A 257 0.49 8.18 5.57
C ASP A 257 -0.83 8.97 5.62
N PRO A 258 -0.83 10.21 5.11
CA PRO A 258 -1.87 11.20 5.40
C PRO A 258 -3.17 10.96 4.64
N LEU A 259 -3.13 10.32 3.48
CA LEU A 259 -4.29 10.11 2.62
C LEU A 259 -4.80 8.68 2.69
N HIS A 260 -3.92 7.68 2.70
CA HIS A 260 -4.24 6.26 2.72
C HIS A 260 -5.35 5.91 1.72
N ALA A 261 -5.14 6.28 0.45
CA ALA A 261 -6.14 6.16 -0.60
C ALA A 261 -6.40 4.68 -0.96
N ASN A 262 -7.66 4.24 -0.84
CA ASN A 262 -8.01 2.83 -0.99
C ASN A 262 -9.04 2.55 -2.08
N SER A 263 -9.51 3.57 -2.81
CA SER A 263 -10.43 3.36 -3.93
C SER A 263 -10.32 4.47 -4.97
N VAL A 264 -10.61 4.10 -6.22
CA VAL A 264 -10.64 5.03 -7.35
C VAL A 264 -11.89 4.80 -8.20
N ASP A 265 -12.67 5.87 -8.36
CA ASP A 265 -13.84 5.88 -9.24
C ASP A 265 -13.62 6.83 -10.41
N TYR A 266 -13.99 6.40 -11.61
CA TYR A 266 -14.00 7.25 -12.80
C TYR A 266 -15.38 7.87 -13.02
N LEU A 267 -15.47 9.19 -12.86
CA LEU A 267 -16.70 9.94 -13.10
C LEU A 267 -16.81 10.34 -14.57
N ASP A 268 -17.58 9.57 -15.34
CA ASP A 268 -18.01 10.00 -16.67
C ASP A 268 -19.24 10.94 -16.59
N ALA A 269 -19.64 11.50 -17.73
CA ALA A 269 -20.80 12.40 -17.81
C ALA A 269 -22.12 11.76 -17.32
N ARG A 270 -22.20 10.42 -17.24
CA ARG A 270 -23.36 9.66 -16.78
C ARG A 270 -23.31 9.33 -15.29
N ALA A 271 -22.12 9.17 -14.72
CA ALA A 271 -21.89 8.87 -13.29
C ALA A 271 -21.84 10.13 -12.41
N ALA A 272 -21.47 11.28 -12.98
CA ALA A 272 -21.38 12.56 -12.27
C ALA A 272 -22.62 13.01 -11.46
N PRO A 273 -23.87 12.65 -11.82
CA PRO A 273 -25.07 12.96 -11.04
C PRO A 273 -25.31 12.07 -9.81
N PHE A 274 -24.71 10.88 -9.75
CA PHE A 274 -25.03 9.85 -8.74
C PHE A 274 -23.97 9.71 -7.64
N SER A 275 -22.84 10.40 -7.75
CA SER A 275 -21.84 10.47 -6.68
C SER A 275 -22.38 11.34 -5.54
N PRO A 276 -22.36 10.88 -4.27
CA PRO A 276 -22.75 11.68 -3.12
C PRO A 276 -21.75 12.84 -2.94
N ARG A 277 -22.00 13.98 -3.58
CA ARG A 277 -21.15 15.18 -3.49
C ARG A 277 -21.35 15.91 -2.15
N PRO A 278 -20.35 16.74 -1.79
CA PRO A 278 -20.58 18.17 -1.74
C PRO A 278 -19.93 18.88 -2.95
N LEU A 279 -20.82 19.47 -3.75
CA LEU A 279 -20.62 20.52 -4.75
C LEU A 279 -19.96 20.17 -6.10
N ALA A 280 -20.82 20.18 -7.13
CA ALA A 280 -20.45 20.53 -8.49
C ALA A 280 -19.99 21.97 -8.57
N VAL A 281 -18.85 22.18 -9.23
CA VAL A 281 -18.55 23.46 -9.86
C VAL A 281 -18.57 23.22 -11.37
N PRO A 282 -19.38 23.96 -12.14
CA PRO A 282 -19.40 23.83 -13.58
C PRO A 282 -18.06 24.34 -14.12
N ALA A 283 -17.45 23.56 -15.02
CA ALA A 283 -16.40 24.07 -15.88
C ALA A 283 -17.00 25.23 -16.71
N LYS A 284 -16.44 26.43 -16.58
CA LYS A 284 -16.67 27.50 -17.54
C LYS A 284 -15.57 27.43 -18.60
N CYS A 285 -16.01 27.62 -19.84
CA CYS A 285 -15.27 27.73 -21.09
C CYS A 285 -14.13 28.76 -21.03
#